data_AF-U3CHV5-F1
#
_entry.id   AF-U3CHV5-F1
#
_cell.length_a   1.000
_cell.length_b   1.000
_cell.length_c   1.000
_cell.angle_alpha   90.00
_cell.angle_beta   90.00
_cell.angle_gamma   90.00
#
_symmetry.space_group_name_H-M   'P 1'
#
loop_
_entity.id
_entity.type
_entity.pdbx_description
1 polymer ?
#
loop_
_entity_poly.entity_id
_entity_poly.type
_entity_poly.pdbx_seq_one_letter_code
_entity_poly.pdbx_strand_id
1 'polypeptide(L)'
;MEQQTAPATWVSEHLGHLLIDFLALFGVTFNRNDVLADLLLILISLGFSAFTYLVVRQFSRKFVRKSTASYDEKIKRVIELKHFPEKISFILPYYLVMSAVELIIPKVTILGQTINAFLEIGAAIIVLRALFATFDIALVILASKSFGNRLPLHGIVQFFKLAFVALAVLLTISHILDRTPIYLISGVSVMAGMIAFVMKDTIMGFIAGIQLAANKMISTGEWIQQENGFNWTITMWMAPFKK
;
A
#
# COMPACT_ATOMS: atom_id res chain seq x y z
N MET A 1 3.43 -12.38 -29.81
CA MET A 1 3.55 -11.26 -28.86
C MET A 1 2.90 -11.73 -27.58
N GLU A 2 3.71 -12.30 -26.67
CA GLU A 2 3.22 -12.79 -25.38
C GLU A 2 2.70 -11.60 -24.57
N GLN A 3 1.39 -11.61 -24.29
CA GLN A 3 0.83 -10.77 -23.25
C GLN A 3 1.37 -11.29 -21.92
N GLN A 4 2.40 -10.61 -21.41
CA GLN A 4 2.89 -10.80 -20.06
C GLN A 4 1.78 -10.39 -19.10
N THR A 5 0.98 -11.37 -18.68
CA THR A 5 -0.10 -11.18 -17.73
C THR A 5 0.48 -10.71 -16.40
N ALA A 6 -0.14 -9.70 -15.80
CA ALA A 6 0.31 -9.13 -14.55
C ALA A 6 0.37 -10.24 -13.46
N PRO A 7 1.33 -10.22 -12.52
CA PRO A 7 1.50 -11.29 -11.53
C PRO A 7 0.25 -11.54 -10.65
N ALA A 8 -0.71 -10.62 -10.64
CA ALA A 8 -1.99 -10.77 -9.95
C ALA A 8 -2.95 -11.78 -10.62
N THR A 9 -2.93 -11.93 -11.95
CA THR A 9 -3.85 -12.86 -12.65
C THR A 9 -3.38 -14.30 -12.59
N TRP A 10 -2.07 -14.54 -12.48
CA TRP A 10 -1.52 -15.90 -12.33
C TRP A 10 -2.05 -16.58 -11.06
N VAL A 11 -2.19 -15.83 -9.96
CA VAL A 11 -2.70 -16.38 -8.70
C VAL A 11 -4.19 -16.72 -8.82
N SER A 12 -5.01 -15.86 -9.42
CA SER A 12 -6.44 -16.12 -9.58
C SER A 12 -6.72 -17.24 -10.59
N GLU A 13 -5.94 -17.34 -11.66
CA GLU A 13 -6.01 -18.42 -12.65
C GLU A 13 -5.59 -19.75 -12.03
N HIS A 14 -4.44 -19.80 -11.35
CA HIS A 14 -3.96 -21.03 -10.73
C HIS A 14 -4.90 -21.52 -9.61
N LEU A 15 -5.39 -20.59 -8.78
CA LEU A 15 -6.43 -20.91 -7.79
C LEU A 15 -7.73 -21.36 -8.46
N GLY A 16 -8.12 -20.75 -9.58
CA GLY A 16 -9.29 -21.15 -10.36
C GLY A 16 -9.17 -22.58 -10.88
N HIS A 17 -8.04 -22.94 -11.47
CA HIS A 17 -7.76 -24.31 -11.93
C HIS A 17 -7.74 -25.32 -10.79
N LEU A 18 -7.10 -25.00 -9.67
CA LEU A 18 -7.13 -25.88 -8.49
C LEU A 18 -8.55 -26.06 -7.94
N LEU A 19 -9.38 -25.02 -8.01
CA LEU A 19 -10.78 -25.08 -7.60
C LEU A 19 -11.59 -25.94 -8.56
N ILE A 20 -11.35 -25.84 -9.87
CA ILE A 20 -11.96 -26.69 -10.91
C ILE A 20 -11.55 -28.15 -10.74
N ASP A 21 -10.26 -28.42 -10.52
CA ASP A 21 -9.74 -29.78 -10.33
C ASP A 21 -10.28 -30.41 -9.04
N PHE A 22 -10.37 -29.61 -7.96
CA PHE A 22 -10.98 -30.04 -6.71
C PHE A 22 -12.49 -30.31 -6.88
N LEU A 23 -13.21 -29.46 -7.61
CA LEU A 23 -14.62 -29.65 -7.94
C LEU A 23 -14.86 -30.89 -8.84
N ALA A 24 -13.95 -31.13 -9.79
CA ALA A 24 -13.98 -32.31 -10.66
C ALA A 24 -13.79 -33.61 -9.87
N LEU A 25 -13.01 -33.58 -8.78
CA LEU A 25 -12.81 -34.70 -7.87
C LEU A 25 -14.09 -35.08 -7.10
N PHE A 26 -15.00 -34.13 -6.90
CA PHE A 26 -16.34 -34.37 -6.34
C PHE A 26 -17.40 -34.74 -7.39
N GLY A 27 -17.02 -34.88 -8.66
CA GLY A 27 -17.92 -35.32 -9.74
C GLY A 27 -18.88 -34.25 -10.25
N VAL A 28 -18.64 -32.97 -9.94
CA VAL A 28 -19.45 -31.84 -10.43
C VAL A 28 -19.00 -31.49 -11.84
N THR A 29 -19.79 -31.84 -12.85
CA THR A 29 -19.54 -31.45 -14.25
C THR A 29 -20.13 -30.06 -14.52
N PHE A 30 -19.32 -29.17 -15.07
CA PHE A 30 -19.72 -27.81 -15.38
C PHE A 30 -20.68 -27.79 -16.57
N ASN A 31 -21.97 -27.55 -16.31
CA ASN A 31 -22.93 -27.19 -17.35
C ASN A 31 -23.38 -25.75 -17.14
N ARG A 32 -22.99 -24.87 -18.06
CA ARG A 32 -23.18 -23.40 -17.98
C ARG A 32 -24.64 -22.93 -17.96
N ASN A 33 -25.59 -23.84 -18.16
CA ASN A 33 -27.02 -23.56 -18.22
C ASN A 33 -27.80 -24.10 -17.00
N ASP A 34 -27.12 -24.76 -16.06
CA ASP A 34 -27.77 -25.32 -14.88
C ASP A 34 -27.61 -24.38 -13.68
N VAL A 35 -28.70 -23.70 -13.32
CA VAL A 35 -28.76 -22.78 -12.19
C VAL A 35 -28.41 -23.48 -10.87
N LEU A 36 -28.66 -24.80 -10.77
CA LEU A 36 -28.30 -25.58 -9.59
C LEU A 36 -26.79 -25.78 -9.48
N ALA A 37 -26.10 -25.95 -10.61
CA ALA A 37 -24.64 -26.06 -10.63
C ALA A 37 -23.97 -24.74 -10.21
N ASP A 38 -24.50 -23.59 -10.67
CA ASP A 38 -24.01 -22.27 -10.27
C ASP A 38 -24.24 -21.99 -8.78
N LEU A 39 -25.43 -22.34 -8.24
CA LEU A 39 -25.73 -22.18 -6.82
C LEU A 39 -24.84 -23.08 -5.93
N LEU A 40 -24.59 -24.32 -6.35
CA LEU A 40 -23.67 -25.23 -5.67
C LEU A 40 -22.24 -24.68 -5.70
N LEU A 41 -21.80 -24.10 -6.82
CA LEU A 41 -20.48 -23.51 -6.92
C LEU A 41 -20.31 -22.32 -5.99
N ILE A 42 -21.30 -21.43 -5.92
CA ILE A 42 -21.30 -20.31 -4.97
C ILE A 42 -21.21 -20.86 -3.55
N LEU A 43 -22.02 -21.85 -3.19
CA LEU A 43 -22.05 -22.42 -1.83
C LEU A 43 -20.71 -23.09 -1.46
N ILE A 44 -20.12 -23.85 -2.38
CA ILE A 44 -18.82 -24.51 -2.20
C ILE A 44 -17.70 -23.46 -2.12
N SER A 45 -17.73 -22.44 -2.97
CA SER A 45 -16.77 -21.33 -2.93
C SER A 45 -16.85 -20.55 -1.62
N LEU A 46 -18.06 -20.28 -1.11
CA LEU A 46 -18.27 -19.61 0.18
C LEU A 46 -17.76 -20.48 1.34
N GLY A 47 -18.05 -21.78 1.30
CA GLY A 47 -17.55 -22.76 2.25
C GLY A 47 -16.03 -22.88 2.23
N PHE A 48 -15.43 -22.94 1.04
CA PHE A 48 -13.99 -22.99 0.84
C PHE A 48 -13.31 -21.69 1.27
N SER A 49 -13.88 -20.53 0.94
CA SER A 49 -13.42 -19.22 1.40
C SER A 49 -13.45 -19.11 2.93
N ALA A 50 -14.53 -19.57 3.58
CA ALA A 50 -14.62 -19.61 5.03
C ALA A 50 -13.59 -20.58 5.64
N PHE A 51 -13.39 -21.76 5.04
CA PHE A 51 -12.37 -22.71 5.46
C PHE A 51 -10.96 -22.14 5.35
N THR A 52 -10.61 -21.55 4.21
CA THR A 52 -9.33 -20.89 3.99
C THR A 52 -9.12 -19.73 4.96
N TYR A 53 -10.16 -18.93 5.24
CA TYR A 53 -10.09 -17.87 6.24
C TYR A 53 -9.71 -18.43 7.62
N LEU A 54 -10.35 -19.52 8.04
CA LEU A 54 -10.04 -20.17 9.32
C LEU A 54 -8.61 -20.70 9.36
N VAL A 55 -8.16 -21.39 8.30
CA VAL A 55 -6.80 -21.94 8.21
C VAL A 55 -5.75 -20.84 8.25
N VAL A 56 -5.89 -19.81 7.41
CA VAL A 56 -4.93 -18.69 7.37
C VAL A 56 -4.94 -17.91 8.67
N ARG A 57 -6.11 -17.71 9.30
CA ARG A 57 -6.21 -17.06 10.62
C ARG A 57 -5.50 -17.84 11.69
N GLN A 58 -5.66 -19.17 11.73
CA GLN A 58 -4.96 -20.01 12.69
C GLN A 58 -3.46 -20.02 12.47
N PHE A 59 -3.01 -20.12 11.21
CA PHE A 59 -1.59 -20.11 10.86
C PHE A 59 -0.95 -18.75 11.16
N SER A 60 -1.60 -17.65 10.76
CA SER A 60 -1.16 -16.29 11.03
C SER A 60 -1.06 -16.00 12.52
N ARG A 61 -2.05 -16.41 13.32
CA ARG A 61 -1.99 -16.31 14.80
C ARG A 61 -0.83 -17.11 15.39
N LYS A 62 -0.62 -18.36 14.95
CA LYS A 62 0.51 -19.19 15.41
C LYS A 62 1.86 -18.59 15.01
N PHE A 63 1.98 -18.10 13.78
CA PHE A 63 3.19 -17.49 13.25
C PHE A 63 3.53 -16.20 13.99
N VAL A 64 2.54 -15.32 14.20
CA VAL A 64 2.68 -14.11 15.01
C VAL A 64 3.08 -14.49 16.45
N ARG A 65 2.41 -15.47 17.08
CA ARG A 65 2.75 -15.87 18.45
C ARG A 65 4.18 -16.44 18.57
N LYS A 66 4.65 -17.19 17.57
CA LYS A 66 6.01 -17.75 17.51
C LYS A 66 7.06 -16.67 17.19
N SER A 67 6.77 -15.79 16.24
CA SER A 67 7.66 -14.71 15.79
C SER A 67 7.79 -13.60 16.85
N THR A 68 6.69 -13.29 17.54
CA THR A 68 6.65 -12.32 18.64
C THR A 68 7.01 -12.95 20.00
N ALA A 69 7.30 -14.25 20.08
CA ALA A 69 7.58 -14.93 21.36
C ALA A 69 8.72 -14.28 22.15
N SER A 70 9.79 -13.87 21.46
CA SER A 70 10.99 -13.22 22.00
C SER A 70 10.84 -11.70 22.24
N TYR A 71 9.68 -11.12 21.91
CA TYR A 71 9.46 -9.68 22.03
C TYR A 71 8.64 -9.34 23.29
N ASP A 72 8.86 -8.13 23.77
CA ASP A 72 8.28 -7.59 25.00
C ASP A 72 6.74 -7.54 24.95
N GLU A 73 6.08 -7.61 26.10
CA GLU A 73 4.62 -7.80 26.21
C GLU A 73 3.82 -6.62 25.60
N LYS A 74 4.42 -5.42 25.63
CA LYS A 74 3.87 -4.22 24.97
C LYS A 74 3.72 -4.40 23.45
N ILE A 75 4.68 -5.05 22.79
CA ILE A 75 4.67 -5.26 21.34
C ILE A 75 3.59 -6.28 20.95
N LYS A 76 3.46 -7.36 21.75
CA LYS A 76 2.38 -8.35 21.59
C LYS A 76 1.00 -7.70 21.64
N ARG A 77 0.76 -6.83 22.62
CA ARG A 77 -0.52 -6.12 22.78
C ARG A 77 -0.85 -5.21 21.59
N VAL A 78 0.15 -4.51 21.03
CA VAL A 78 -0.06 -3.63 19.86
C VAL A 78 -0.39 -4.44 18.60
N ILE A 79 0.25 -5.60 18.41
CA ILE A 79 -0.04 -6.50 17.28
C ILE A 79 -1.46 -7.06 17.35
N GLU A 80 -1.92 -7.45 18.55
CA GLU A 80 -3.30 -7.91 18.78
C GLU A 80 -4.31 -6.77 18.58
N LEU A 81 -4.06 -5.59 19.16
CA LEU A 81 -4.93 -4.41 19.03
C LEU A 81 -5.08 -3.94 17.57
N LYS A 82 -4.03 -4.05 16.75
CA LYS A 82 -4.03 -3.64 15.34
C LYS A 82 -4.69 -4.67 14.41
N HIS A 83 -5.13 -5.82 14.94
CA HIS A 83 -5.78 -6.92 14.21
C HIS A 83 -4.97 -7.38 12.98
N PHE A 84 -3.64 -7.31 13.06
CA PHE A 84 -2.74 -7.69 11.98
C PHE A 84 -2.98 -9.10 11.41
N PRO A 85 -3.09 -10.16 12.24
CA PRO A 85 -3.30 -11.50 11.72
C PRO A 85 -4.63 -11.61 10.97
N GLU A 86 -5.65 -10.86 11.37
CA GLU A 86 -6.96 -10.87 10.73
C GLU A 86 -6.92 -10.15 9.38
N LYS A 87 -6.24 -9.00 9.28
CA LYS A 87 -6.08 -8.26 8.02
C LYS A 87 -5.35 -9.08 6.95
N ILE A 88 -4.30 -9.82 7.32
CA ILE A 88 -3.59 -10.70 6.37
C ILE A 88 -4.45 -11.91 6.00
N SER A 89 -5.25 -12.41 6.95
CA SER A 89 -6.09 -13.59 6.71
C SER A 89 -7.24 -13.34 5.74
N PHE A 90 -7.60 -12.08 5.48
CA PHE A 90 -8.62 -11.73 4.49
C PHE A 90 -8.10 -11.69 3.05
N ILE A 91 -6.78 -11.71 2.80
CA ILE A 91 -6.23 -11.66 1.44
C ILE A 91 -6.63 -12.93 0.67
N LEU A 92 -6.28 -14.11 1.19
CA LEU A 92 -6.48 -15.38 0.48
C LEU A 92 -7.96 -15.72 0.23
N PRO A 93 -8.89 -15.59 1.20
CA PRO A 93 -10.32 -15.82 0.99
C PRO A 93 -10.94 -14.89 -0.04
N TYR A 94 -10.46 -13.65 -0.13
CA TYR A 94 -10.95 -12.68 -1.10
C TYR A 94 -10.57 -13.05 -2.53
N TYR A 95 -9.32 -13.45 -2.76
CA TYR A 95 -8.88 -13.92 -4.08
C TYR A 95 -9.62 -15.20 -4.51
N LEU A 96 -9.97 -16.09 -3.58
CA LEU A 96 -10.80 -17.26 -3.88
C LEU A 96 -12.22 -16.89 -4.32
N VAL A 97 -12.86 -15.93 -3.63
CA VAL A 97 -14.17 -15.42 -4.03
C VAL A 97 -14.09 -14.76 -5.41
N MET A 98 -13.03 -13.99 -5.67
CA MET A 98 -12.80 -13.38 -6.98
C MET A 98 -12.70 -14.44 -8.08
N SER A 99 -11.87 -15.48 -7.92
CA SER A 99 -11.76 -16.59 -8.89
C SER A 99 -13.09 -17.30 -9.12
N ALA A 100 -13.90 -17.50 -8.08
CA ALA A 100 -15.22 -18.13 -8.23
C ALA A 100 -16.21 -17.24 -8.98
N VAL A 101 -16.20 -15.93 -8.72
CA VAL A 101 -17.05 -14.97 -9.45
C VAL A 101 -16.65 -14.89 -10.92
N GLU A 102 -15.36 -14.92 -11.24
CA GLU A 102 -14.87 -14.95 -12.63
C GLU A 102 -15.30 -16.21 -13.39
N LEU A 103 -15.46 -17.33 -12.69
CA LEU A 103 -15.89 -18.60 -13.29
C LEU A 103 -17.40 -18.61 -13.59
N ILE A 104 -18.20 -17.99 -12.73
CA ILE A 104 -19.67 -17.92 -12.87
C ILE A 104 -20.08 -16.83 -13.85
N ILE A 105 -19.46 -15.64 -13.78
CA ILE A 105 -19.90 -14.46 -14.53
C ILE A 105 -18.99 -14.24 -15.74
N PRO A 106 -19.49 -14.39 -16.98
CA PRO A 106 -18.69 -14.14 -18.17
C PRO A 106 -18.29 -12.66 -18.26
N LYS A 107 -16.97 -12.41 -18.40
CA LYS A 107 -16.37 -11.07 -18.57
C LYS A 107 -16.81 -10.33 -19.83
N VAL A 108 -17.54 -10.99 -20.74
CA VAL A 108 -18.04 -10.41 -22.00
C VAL A 108 -19.27 -9.51 -21.81
N THR A 109 -19.97 -9.61 -20.68
CA THR A 109 -21.14 -8.76 -20.40
C THR A 109 -20.71 -7.47 -19.68
N ILE A 110 -21.42 -6.37 -19.94
CA ILE A 110 -21.19 -5.08 -19.25
C ILE A 110 -21.28 -5.23 -17.72
N LEU A 111 -22.21 -6.07 -17.26
CA LEU A 111 -22.34 -6.43 -15.84
C LEU A 111 -21.09 -7.17 -15.33
N GLY A 112 -20.58 -8.14 -16.09
CA GLY A 112 -19.36 -8.88 -15.75
C GLY A 112 -18.12 -7.99 -15.66
N GLN A 113 -17.94 -7.06 -16.61
CA GLN A 113 -16.83 -6.10 -16.59
C GLN A 113 -16.90 -5.17 -15.36
N THR A 114 -18.11 -4.68 -15.05
CA THR A 114 -18.32 -3.81 -13.89
C THR A 114 -18.03 -4.55 -12.58
N ILE A 115 -18.54 -5.77 -12.42
CA ILE A 115 -18.31 -6.59 -11.22
C ILE A 115 -16.81 -6.91 -11.07
N ASN A 116 -16.13 -7.26 -12.16
CA ASN A 116 -14.70 -7.55 -12.11
C ASN A 116 -13.88 -6.31 -11.70
N ALA A 117 -14.21 -5.13 -12.25
CA ALA A 117 -13.55 -3.88 -11.84
C ALA A 117 -13.73 -3.60 -10.34
N PHE A 118 -14.93 -3.83 -9.78
CA PHE A 118 -15.16 -3.69 -8.33
C PHE A 118 -14.36 -4.70 -7.50
N LEU A 119 -14.25 -5.95 -7.96
CA LEU A 119 -13.46 -6.99 -7.29
C LEU A 119 -11.96 -6.66 -7.31
N GLU A 120 -11.44 -6.16 -8.41
CA GLU A 120 -10.03 -5.77 -8.52
C GLU A 120 -9.70 -4.57 -7.61
N ILE A 121 -10.59 -3.57 -7.54
CA ILE A 121 -10.46 -2.45 -6.60
C ILE A 121 -10.45 -2.96 -5.15
N GLY A 122 -11.36 -3.87 -4.81
CA GLY A 122 -11.42 -4.45 -3.47
C GLY A 122 -10.17 -5.27 -3.14
N ALA A 123 -9.61 -6.02 -4.11
CA ALA A 123 -8.35 -6.74 -3.96
C ALA A 123 -7.21 -5.77 -3.61
N ALA A 124 -7.08 -4.68 -4.37
CA ALA A 124 -6.05 -3.66 -4.14
C ALA A 124 -6.17 -3.05 -2.73
N ILE A 125 -7.38 -2.76 -2.26
CA ILE A 125 -7.63 -2.22 -0.91
C ILE A 125 -7.22 -3.23 0.17
N ILE A 126 -7.54 -4.52 0.00
CA ILE A 126 -7.21 -5.56 0.97
C ILE A 126 -5.69 -5.76 1.08
N VAL A 127 -4.99 -5.78 -0.06
CA VAL A 127 -3.52 -5.85 -0.11
C VAL A 127 -2.91 -4.62 0.56
N LEU A 128 -3.42 -3.42 0.27
CA LEU A 128 -2.93 -2.18 0.88
C LEU A 128 -3.14 -2.17 2.41
N ARG A 129 -4.30 -2.65 2.88
CA ARG A 129 -4.59 -2.78 4.33
C ARG A 129 -3.61 -3.74 5.01
N ALA A 130 -3.24 -4.84 4.35
CA ALA A 130 -2.25 -5.78 4.86
C ALA A 130 -0.85 -5.15 4.92
N LEU A 131 -0.41 -4.49 3.83
CA LEU A 131 0.87 -3.77 3.80
C LEU A 131 0.97 -2.72 4.90
N PHE A 132 -0.09 -1.94 5.12
CA PHE A 132 -0.14 -0.93 6.16
C PHE A 132 0.00 -1.51 7.55
N ALA A 133 -0.65 -2.65 7.79
CA ALA A 133 -0.54 -3.36 9.04
C ALA A 133 0.90 -3.91 9.24
N THR A 134 1.59 -4.34 8.19
CA THR A 134 3.01 -4.73 8.24
C THR A 134 3.91 -3.55 8.59
N PHE A 135 3.71 -2.39 7.94
CA PHE A 135 4.47 -1.18 8.25
C PHE A 135 4.26 -0.69 9.68
N ASP A 136 3.03 -0.81 10.21
CA ASP A 136 2.74 -0.48 11.60
C ASP A 136 3.51 -1.38 12.57
N ILE A 137 3.56 -2.69 12.31
CA ILE A 137 4.33 -3.62 13.16
C ILE A 137 5.82 -3.33 13.06
N ALA A 138 6.33 -3.13 11.84
CA ALA A 138 7.73 -2.81 11.62
C ALA A 138 8.12 -1.55 12.39
N LEU A 139 7.29 -0.50 12.36
CA LEU A 139 7.48 0.73 13.11
C LEU A 139 7.56 0.46 14.62
N VAL A 140 6.62 -0.31 15.17
CA VAL A 140 6.57 -0.60 16.62
C VAL A 140 7.84 -1.35 17.07
N ILE A 141 8.28 -2.34 16.30
CA ILE A 141 9.51 -3.11 16.57
C ILE A 141 10.75 -2.22 16.47
N LEU A 142 10.81 -1.35 15.47
CA LEU A 142 11.97 -0.48 15.26
C LEU A 142 12.04 0.63 16.33
N ALA A 143 10.89 1.17 16.73
CA ALA A 143 10.77 2.16 17.79
C ALA A 143 11.09 1.59 19.19
N SER A 144 10.82 0.30 19.44
CA SER A 144 11.14 -0.33 20.72
C SER A 144 12.64 -0.62 20.92
N LYS A 145 13.45 -0.57 19.87
CA LYS A 145 14.91 -0.74 19.99
C LYS A 145 15.55 0.58 20.42
N SER A 146 16.64 0.50 21.19
CA SER A 146 17.42 1.65 21.70
C SER A 146 17.80 2.69 20.62
N PHE A 147 17.99 2.24 19.37
CA PHE A 147 18.31 3.11 18.23
C PHE A 147 17.10 3.90 17.67
N GLY A 148 15.87 3.41 17.89
CA GLY A 148 14.66 3.94 17.28
C GLY A 148 14.21 5.31 17.81
N ASN A 149 14.60 5.68 19.03
CA ASN A 149 14.23 6.96 19.64
C ASN A 149 14.95 8.18 19.04
N ARG A 150 16.00 7.97 18.25
CA ARG A 150 16.81 9.06 17.67
C ARG A 150 16.35 9.50 16.28
N LEU A 151 15.47 8.74 15.63
CA LEU A 151 15.00 8.99 14.27
C LEU A 151 13.48 9.21 14.26
N PRO A 152 12.94 10.14 13.45
CA PRO A 152 11.51 10.34 13.28
C PRO A 152 10.89 9.22 12.43
N LEU A 153 10.91 7.98 12.93
CA LEU A 153 10.49 6.76 12.24
C LEU A 153 9.02 6.80 11.78
N HIS A 154 8.17 7.51 12.52
CA HIS A 154 6.76 7.69 12.17
C HIS A 154 6.59 8.44 10.84
N GLY A 155 7.37 9.50 10.62
CA GLY A 155 7.31 10.28 9.37
C GLY A 155 7.78 9.47 8.17
N ILE A 156 8.86 8.70 8.32
CA ILE A 156 9.40 7.84 7.26
C ILE A 156 8.37 6.77 6.87
N VAL A 157 7.78 6.08 7.86
CA VAL A 157 6.77 5.05 7.58
C VAL A 157 5.51 5.65 6.97
N GLN A 158 5.10 6.86 7.38
CA GLN A 158 3.97 7.56 6.78
C GLN A 158 4.24 7.94 5.32
N PHE A 159 5.46 8.37 5.00
CA PHE A 159 5.87 8.63 3.62
C PHE A 159 5.75 7.37 2.75
N PHE A 160 6.26 6.23 3.21
CA PHE A 160 6.10 4.97 2.48
C PHE A 160 4.63 4.57 2.32
N LYS A 161 3.82 4.67 3.37
CA LYS A 161 2.37 4.39 3.28
C LYS A 161 1.69 5.25 2.21
N LEU A 162 2.03 6.54 2.15
CA LEU A 162 1.50 7.45 1.13
C LEU A 162 1.94 7.02 -0.28
N ALA A 163 3.20 6.63 -0.46
CA ALA A 163 3.69 6.12 -1.73
C ALA A 163 2.94 4.85 -2.17
N PHE A 164 2.67 3.91 -1.25
CA PHE A 164 1.88 2.70 -1.55
C PHE A 164 0.42 3.01 -1.89
N VAL A 165 -0.21 4.00 -1.24
CA VAL A 165 -1.56 4.46 -1.63
C VAL A 165 -1.55 5.04 -3.02
N ALA A 166 -0.57 5.89 -3.35
CA ALA A 166 -0.43 6.46 -4.68
C ALA A 166 -0.27 5.37 -5.75
N LEU A 167 0.56 4.35 -5.48
CA LEU A 167 0.70 3.19 -6.36
C LEU A 167 -0.61 2.41 -6.51
N ALA A 168 -1.33 2.15 -5.41
CA ALA A 168 -2.60 1.43 -5.46
C ALA A 168 -3.66 2.17 -6.30
N VAL A 169 -3.81 3.49 -6.08
CA VAL A 169 -4.70 4.35 -6.88
C VAL A 169 -4.29 4.31 -8.35
N LEU A 170 -2.98 4.38 -8.63
CA LEU A 170 -2.47 4.34 -9.98
C LEU A 170 -2.77 3.01 -10.67
N LEU A 171 -2.55 1.88 -10.00
CA LEU A 171 -2.90 0.55 -10.51
C LEU A 171 -4.40 0.44 -10.81
N THR A 172 -5.25 0.97 -9.94
CA THR A 172 -6.70 1.02 -10.16
C THR A 172 -7.07 1.85 -11.39
N ILE A 173 -6.54 3.06 -11.53
CA ILE A 173 -6.80 3.92 -12.70
C ILE A 173 -6.27 3.26 -13.97
N SER A 174 -5.10 2.62 -13.88
CA SER A 174 -4.47 1.89 -14.99
C SER A 174 -5.37 0.79 -15.53
N HIS A 175 -6.01 0.04 -14.63
CA HIS A 175 -6.95 -1.00 -15.00
C HIS A 175 -8.20 -0.42 -15.67
N ILE A 176 -8.78 0.65 -15.14
CA ILE A 176 -9.97 1.31 -15.73
C ILE A 176 -9.66 1.87 -17.13
N LEU A 177 -8.44 2.35 -17.37
CA LEU A 177 -8.02 2.93 -18.64
C LEU A 177 -7.48 1.89 -19.65
N ASP A 178 -7.39 0.61 -19.27
CA ASP A 178 -6.75 -0.46 -20.06
C ASP A 178 -5.33 -0.07 -20.54
N ARG A 179 -4.61 0.71 -19.74
CA ARG A 179 -3.22 1.12 -20.01
C ARG A 179 -2.29 0.47 -19.01
N THR A 180 -1.00 0.44 -19.35
CA THR A 180 0.02 -0.06 -18.41
C THR A 180 0.27 0.99 -17.33
N PRO A 181 0.50 0.58 -16.07
CA PRO A 181 0.73 1.52 -14.96
C PRO A 181 1.91 2.45 -15.23
N ILE A 182 2.93 1.94 -15.90
CA ILE A 182 4.13 2.67 -16.27
C ILE A 182 3.81 3.89 -17.14
N TYR A 183 2.79 3.79 -18.01
CA TYR A 183 2.34 4.90 -18.85
C TYR A 183 1.72 6.04 -18.03
N LEU A 184 0.98 5.72 -16.97
CA LEU A 184 0.43 6.73 -16.07
C LEU A 184 1.52 7.36 -15.20
N ILE A 185 2.47 6.56 -14.71
CA ILE A 185 3.61 7.03 -13.92
C ILE A 185 4.43 8.02 -14.75
N SER A 186 4.70 7.73 -16.02
CA SER A 186 5.51 8.61 -16.86
C SER A 186 4.88 10.00 -17.01
N GLY A 187 3.55 10.07 -17.23
CA GLY A 187 2.83 11.35 -17.30
C GLY A 187 2.93 12.14 -15.99
N VAL A 188 2.64 11.51 -14.86
CA VAL A 188 2.70 12.16 -13.53
C VAL A 188 4.13 12.59 -13.20
N SER A 189 5.14 11.78 -13.49
CA SER A 189 6.55 12.09 -13.23
C SER A 189 7.06 13.23 -14.10
N VAL A 190 6.65 13.32 -15.36
CA VAL A 190 6.99 14.47 -16.24
C VAL A 190 6.38 15.75 -15.70
N MET A 191 5.10 15.74 -15.31
CA MET A 191 4.45 16.91 -14.72
C MET A 191 5.09 17.32 -13.38
N ALA A 192 5.37 16.35 -12.51
CA ALA A 192 6.05 16.59 -11.24
C ALA A 192 7.47 17.16 -11.45
N GLY A 193 8.20 16.64 -12.44
CA GLY A 193 9.52 17.15 -12.84
C GLY A 193 9.44 18.58 -13.38
N MET A 194 8.43 18.90 -14.19
CA MET A 194 8.20 20.26 -14.69
C MET A 194 7.90 21.24 -13.55
N ILE A 195 7.05 20.85 -12.59
CA ILE A 195 6.77 21.67 -11.40
C ILE A 195 8.05 21.87 -10.58
N ALA A 196 8.82 20.81 -10.35
CA ALA A 196 10.09 20.88 -9.63
C ALA A 196 11.10 21.77 -10.35
N PHE A 197 11.12 21.75 -11.69
CA PHE A 197 11.97 22.61 -12.51
C PHE A 197 11.62 24.08 -12.34
N VAL A 198 10.34 24.45 -12.37
CA VAL A 198 9.87 25.83 -12.15
C VAL A 198 10.11 26.27 -10.71
N MET A 199 9.97 25.37 -9.74
CA MET A 199 10.16 25.67 -8.31
C MET A 199 11.60 25.58 -7.83
N LYS A 200 12.56 25.28 -8.71
CA LYS A 200 13.96 25.04 -8.34
C LYS A 200 14.55 26.22 -7.54
N ASP A 201 14.31 27.45 -7.99
CA ASP A 201 14.86 28.64 -7.34
C ASP A 201 14.18 28.92 -6.00
N THR A 202 12.87 28.70 -5.91
CA THR A 202 12.11 28.77 -4.65
C THR A 202 12.63 27.76 -3.61
N ILE A 203 12.94 26.53 -4.03
CA ILE A 203 13.50 25.49 -3.16
C ILE A 203 14.90 25.91 -2.67
N MET A 204 15.76 26.46 -3.55
CA MET A 204 17.08 26.95 -3.16
C MET A 204 16.99 28.12 -2.17
N GLY A 205 16.06 29.05 -2.37
CA GLY A 205 15.80 30.14 -1.42
C GLY A 205 15.30 29.65 -0.07
N PHE A 206 14.44 28.63 -0.04
CA PHE A 206 13.96 28.01 1.20
C PHE A 206 15.09 27.30 1.95
N ILE A 207 15.92 26.52 1.26
CA ILE A 207 17.07 25.84 1.86
C ILE A 207 18.07 26.86 2.42
N ALA A 208 18.35 27.94 1.68
CA ALA A 208 19.20 29.03 2.15
C ALA A 208 18.64 29.67 3.43
N GLY A 209 17.33 29.89 3.50
CA GLY A 209 16.64 30.37 4.70
C GLY A 209 16.80 29.44 5.91
N ILE A 210 16.62 28.12 5.72
CA ILE A 210 16.87 27.12 6.79
C ILE A 210 18.34 27.14 7.22
N GLN A 211 19.28 27.21 6.27
CA GLN A 211 20.70 27.23 6.57
C GLN A 211 21.10 28.47 7.38
N LEU A 212 20.61 29.65 7.00
CA LEU A 212 20.79 30.90 7.73
C LEU A 212 20.23 30.82 9.16
N ALA A 213 19.02 30.29 9.32
CA ALA A 213 18.36 30.15 10.62
C ALA A 213 19.03 29.10 11.52
N ALA A 214 19.42 27.95 10.95
CA ALA A 214 20.03 26.85 11.68
C ALA A 214 21.46 27.17 12.13
N ASN A 215 22.22 27.89 11.30
CA ASN A 215 23.62 28.14 11.54
C ASN A 215 23.91 29.46 12.27
N LYS A 216 22.87 30.19 12.72
CA LYS A 216 22.98 31.49 13.43
C LYS A 216 24.12 32.35 12.89
N MET A 217 24.22 32.47 11.57
CA MET A 217 25.42 33.05 10.94
C MET A 217 25.57 34.55 11.22
N ILE A 218 24.56 35.19 11.80
CA ILE A 218 24.54 36.64 12.03
C ILE A 218 23.82 36.92 13.35
N SER A 219 24.51 37.57 14.27
CA SER A 219 23.90 38.12 15.48
C SER A 219 23.31 39.49 15.15
N THR A 220 22.08 39.78 15.58
CA THR A 220 21.47 41.10 15.44
C THR A 220 22.35 42.18 16.06
N GLY A 221 22.86 43.10 15.24
CA GLY A 221 23.70 44.23 15.67
C GLY A 221 25.07 44.33 14.98
N GLU A 222 25.52 43.29 14.26
CA GLU A 222 26.76 43.37 13.48
C GLU A 222 26.53 43.96 12.09
N TRP A 223 27.39 44.91 11.69
CA TRP A 223 27.44 45.41 10.32
C TRP A 223 28.10 44.38 9.41
N ILE A 224 27.55 44.16 8.23
CA ILE A 224 28.15 43.28 7.22
C ILE A 224 28.74 44.19 6.15
N GLN A 225 30.07 44.15 6.01
CA GLN A 225 30.78 44.92 5.00
C GLN A 225 30.96 44.04 3.77
N GLN A 226 30.33 44.41 2.66
CA GLN A 226 30.51 43.72 1.38
C GLN A 226 31.78 44.28 0.69
N GLU A 227 32.56 43.43 0.02
CA GLU A 227 33.85 43.81 -0.62
C GLU A 227 33.74 44.97 -1.63
N ASN A 228 32.52 45.30 -2.10
CA ASN A 228 32.27 46.38 -3.05
C ASN A 228 32.02 47.76 -2.38
N GLY A 229 32.33 47.93 -1.10
CA GLY A 229 32.29 49.25 -0.43
C GLY A 229 30.89 49.77 -0.06
N PHE A 230 29.85 48.97 -0.26
CA PHE A 230 28.50 49.30 0.21
C PHE A 230 28.29 48.80 1.64
N ASN A 231 27.95 49.73 2.55
CA ASN A 231 27.60 49.43 3.93
C ASN A 231 26.08 49.42 4.12
N TRP A 232 25.56 48.33 4.68
CA TRP A 232 24.16 48.16 5.02
C TRP A 232 24.03 47.70 6.48
N THR A 233 22.99 48.15 7.18
CA THR A 233 22.72 47.78 8.57
C THR A 233 21.48 46.89 8.62
N ILE A 234 21.56 45.75 9.31
CA ILE A 234 20.42 44.84 9.48
C ILE A 234 19.45 45.48 10.49
N THR A 235 18.27 45.90 10.02
CA THR A 235 17.27 46.61 10.84
C THR A 235 16.27 45.68 11.52
N MET A 236 16.09 44.44 11.06
CA MET A 236 15.16 43.50 11.69
C MET A 236 15.53 42.04 11.40
N TRP A 237 15.60 41.22 12.45
CA TRP A 237 15.75 39.78 12.37
C TRP A 237 14.64 39.13 13.19
N MET A 238 13.87 38.21 12.60
CA MET A 238 12.81 37.51 13.30
C MET A 238 13.45 36.44 14.20
N ALA A 239 13.53 36.70 15.49
CA ALA A 239 14.07 35.77 16.47
C ALA A 239 13.27 34.44 16.45
N PRO A 240 13.93 33.27 16.60
CA PRO A 240 13.22 32.00 16.59
C PRO A 240 12.32 31.87 17.81
N PHE A 241 11.12 31.31 17.58
CA PHE A 241 10.21 30.85 18.62
C PHE A 241 10.98 30.04 19.67
N LYS A 242 11.07 30.57 20.89
CA LYS A 242 11.50 29.78 22.05
C LYS A 242 10.47 28.67 22.27
N LYS A 243 10.96 27.46 22.51
CA LYS A 243 10.17 26.31 22.96
C LYS A 243 9.40 26.63 24.24
#